data_AF-A0A218QCR2-F1
#
_entry.id   AF-A0A218QCR2-F1
#
_cell.length_a   1.000
_cell.length_b   1.000
_cell.length_c   1.000
_cell.angle_alpha   90.00
_cell.angle_beta   90.00
_cell.angle_gamma   90.00
#
_symmetry.space_group_name_H-M   'P 1'
#
loop_
_entity.id
_entity.type
_entity.pdbx_description
1 polymer ?
#
loop_
_entity_poly.entity_id
_entity_poly.type
_entity_poly.pdbx_seq_one_letter_code
_entity_poly.pdbx_strand_id
1 'polypeptide(L)' 'MVAAQLFNQQKENEIKTIYGSVTTGTNWKFMRLSGQIIEIDLNEYFINDVRKILGILRSFIEPTGN' A
#
# COMPACT_ATOMS: atom_id res chain seq x y z
N MET A 1 -5.33 -6.87 -3.70
CA MET A 1 -3.92 -7.17 -3.32
C MET A 1 -3.56 -8.64 -3.57
N VAL A 2 -4.37 -9.62 -3.12
CA VAL A 2 -4.13 -11.05 -3.40
C VAL A 2 -3.95 -11.35 -4.90
N ALA A 3 -4.82 -10.82 -5.76
CA ALA A 3 -4.68 -11.00 -7.22
C ALA A 3 -3.34 -10.45 -7.76
N ALA A 4 -2.88 -9.31 -7.24
CA ALA A 4 -1.58 -8.74 -7.61
C ALA A 4 -0.41 -9.60 -7.10
N GLN A 5 -0.54 -10.22 -5.93
CA GLN A 5 0.46 -11.17 -5.40
C GLN A 5 0.56 -12.40 -6.30
N LEU A 6 -0.57 -13.01 -6.64
CA LEU A 6 -0.62 -14.16 -7.54
C LEU A 6 -0.07 -13.80 -8.91
N PHE A 7 -0.42 -12.64 -9.45
CA PHE A 7 0.11 -12.14 -10.72
C PHE A 7 1.63 -11.99 -10.67
N ASN A 8 2.17 -11.33 -9.65
CA ASN A 8 3.62 -11.13 -9.50
C ASN A 8 4.36 -12.47 -9.38
N GLN A 9 3.83 -13.40 -8.58
CA GLN A 9 4.38 -14.75 -8.44
C GLN A 9 4.39 -15.51 -9.77
N GLN A 10 3.30 -15.46 -10.54
CA GLN A 10 3.20 -16.09 -11.86
C GLN A 10 4.14 -15.45 -12.91
N LYS A 11 4.55 -14.20 -12.69
CA LYS A 11 5.49 -13.47 -13.54
C LYS A 11 6.93 -13.52 -13.05
N GLU A 12 7.21 -14.33 -12.03
CA GLU A 12 8.55 -14.45 -11.41
C GLU A 12 9.09 -13.09 -10.90
N ASN A 13 8.18 -12.17 -10.57
CA ASN A 13 8.51 -10.89 -9.95
C ASN A 13 8.51 -11.06 -8.43
N GLU A 14 9.68 -11.05 -7.80
CA GLU A 14 9.87 -11.22 -6.35
C GLU A 14 9.44 -10.00 -5.51
N ILE A 15 8.22 -9.52 -5.71
CA ILE A 15 7.64 -8.42 -4.93
C ILE A 15 7.11 -8.99 -3.61
N LYS A 16 7.92 -8.89 -2.55
CA LYS A 16 7.62 -9.43 -1.21
C LYS A 16 6.44 -8.74 -0.51
N THR A 17 6.26 -7.45 -0.78
CA THR A 17 5.25 -6.61 -0.11
C THR A 17 4.44 -5.86 -1.14
N ILE A 18 3.11 -5.96 -1.03
CA ILE A 18 2.18 -5.20 -1.86
C ILE A 18 1.56 -4.13 -0.99
N TYR A 19 1.72 -2.87 -1.37
CA TYR A 19 1.02 -1.75 -0.76
C TYR A 19 -0.29 -1.50 -1.49
N GLY A 20 -1.33 -1.14 -0.74
CA GLY A 20 -2.67 -0.90 -1.26
C GLY A 20 -3.33 0.27 -0.53
N SER A 21 -4.28 0.89 -1.21
CA SER A 21 -5.18 1.87 -0.62
C SER A 21 -6.62 1.58 -1.02
N VAL A 22 -7.56 1.95 -0.16
CA VAL A 22 -8.99 1.99 -0.46
C VAL A 22 -9.49 3.40 -0.21
N THR A 23 -10.31 3.93 -1.13
CA THR A 23 -10.80 5.29 -1.03
C THR A 23 -12.21 5.43 -1.61
N THR A 24 -12.97 6.38 -1.05
CA THR A 24 -14.22 6.91 -1.62
C THR A 24 -14.00 8.17 -2.48
N GLY A 25 -12.74 8.57 -2.69
CA GLY A 25 -12.33 9.88 -3.20
C GLY A 25 -12.01 10.88 -2.09
N THR A 26 -12.82 10.91 -1.03
CA THR A 26 -12.65 11.84 0.11
C THR A 26 -11.92 11.21 1.29
N ASN A 27 -12.13 9.92 1.57
CA ASN A 27 -11.52 9.19 2.67
C ASN A 27 -10.54 8.17 2.12
N TRP A 28 -9.37 8.03 2.74
CA TRP A 28 -8.31 7.11 2.33
C TRP A 28 -7.90 6.24 3.50
N LYS A 29 -7.77 4.93 3.25
CA LYS A 29 -7.11 3.96 4.14
C LYS A 29 -5.99 3.26 3.39
N PHE A 30 -4.95 2.90 4.13
CA PHE A 30 -3.76 2.25 3.59
C PHE A 30 -3.52 0.90 4.25
N MET A 31 -2.91 -0.01 3.50
CA MET A 31 -2.62 -1.37 3.95
C MET A 31 -1.44 -1.96 3.19
N ARG A 32 -0.79 -2.96 3.78
CA ARG A 32 0.24 -3.76 3.11
C ARG A 32 0.02 -5.26 3.31
N LEU A 33 0.25 -6.04 2.26
CA LEU A 33 0.19 -7.49 2.25
C LEU A 33 1.61 -8.04 2.10
N SER A 34 2.06 -8.84 3.06
CA SER A 34 3.33 -9.56 3.03
C SER A 34 3.09 -11.03 3.34
N GLY A 35 3.33 -11.90 2.35
CA GLY A 35 2.94 -13.30 2.44
C GLY A 35 1.43 -13.44 2.62
N GLN A 36 1.00 -13.96 3.78
CA GLN A 36 -0.41 -14.13 4.14
C GLN A 36 -0.88 -13.11 5.20
N ILE A 37 -0.03 -12.16 5.58
CA ILE A 37 -0.32 -11.18 6.64
C ILE A 37 -0.72 -9.85 5.99
N ILE A 38 -1.90 -9.36 6.36
CA ILE A 38 -2.40 -8.03 6.00
C ILE A 38 -2.24 -7.11 7.22
N GLU A 39 -1.55 -6.00 7.04
CA GLU A 39 -1.47 -4.92 8.01
C GLU A 39 -2.27 -3.73 7.49
N ILE A 40 -3.15 -3.19 8.34
CA ILE A 40 -4.06 -2.10 8.00
C ILE A 40 -3.75 -0.93 8.92
N ASP A 41 -3.54 0.25 8.33
CA ASP A 41 -3.49 1.49 9.11
C ASP A 41 -4.91 1.81 9.61
N LEU A 42 -5.07 1.94 10.92
CA LEU A 42 -6.35 2.23 11.55
C LEU A 42 -6.78 3.70 11.37
N ASN A 43 -5.87 4.57 10.95
CA ASN A 43 -6.18 5.97 10.67
C ASN A 43 -6.92 6.12 9.34
N GLU A 44 -7.87 7.06 9.31
CA GLU A 44 -8.47 7.56 8.08
C GLU A 44 -7.85 8.90 7.72
N TYR A 45 -7.49 9.05 6.44
CA TYR A 45 -6.92 10.28 5.92
C TYR A 45 -7.91 10.92 4.96
N PHE A 46 -8.30 12.16 5.24
CA PHE A 46 -9.20 12.90 4.38
C PHE A 46 -8.41 13.57 3.23
N ILE A 47 -9.05 13.74 2.08
CA ILE A 47 -8.41 14.28 0.86
C ILE A 47 -7.84 15.70 1.04
N ASN A 48 -8.33 16.47 2.00
CA ASN A 48 -7.78 17.78 2.36
C ASN A 48 -6.34 17.67 2.91
N ASP A 49 -5.96 16.54 3.51
CA ASP A 49 -4.62 16.25 3.99
C ASP A 49 -3.71 15.68 2.87
N VAL A 50 -3.74 16.33 1.69
CA VAL A 50 -3.01 15.89 0.47
C VAL A 50 -1.55 15.60 0.77
N ARG A 51 -0.88 16.45 1.56
CA ARG A 51 0.52 16.27 1.94
C ARG A 51 0.76 14.93 2.64
N LYS A 52 -0.14 14.55 3.55
CA LYS A 52 -0.02 13.30 4.31
C LYS A 52 -0.26 12.09 3.42
N ILE A 53 -1.31 12.13 2.60
CA ILE A 53 -1.65 11.09 1.62
C ILE A 53 -0.47 10.85 0.66
N LEU A 54 0.08 11.92 0.07
CA LEU A 54 1.23 11.82 -0.83
C LEU A 54 2.49 11.34 -0.11
N GLY A 55 2.71 11.76 1.15
CA GLY A 55 3.81 11.25 1.97
C GLY A 55 3.73 9.75 2.20
N ILE A 56 2.53 9.22 2.49
CA ILE A 56 2.30 7.78 2.65
C ILE A 56 2.56 7.05 1.32
N LEU A 57 2.01 7.53 0.21
CA LEU A 57 2.25 6.92 -1.11
C LEU A 57 3.73 6.93 -1.52
N ARG A 58 4.44 8.03 -1.26
CA ARG A 58 5.87 8.16 -1.49
C ARG A 58 6.66 7.13 -0.68
N SER A 59 6.27 6.88 0.58
CA SER A 59 6.94 5.89 1.43
C SER A 59 6.90 4.45 0.89
N PHE A 60 5.98 4.13 -0.03
CA PHE A 60 5.87 2.78 -0.62
C PHE A 60 6.92 2.50 -1.70
N ILE A 61 7.48 3.55 -2.30
CA ILE A 61 8.46 3.46 -3.40
C ILE A 61 9.85 3.93 -2.97
N GLU A 62 9.98 4.51 -1.78
CA GLU A 62 11.29 4.83 -1.23
C GLU A 62 12.03 3.55 -0.85
N PRO A 63 13.30 3.40 -1.25
CA PRO A 63 14.14 2.35 -0.71
C PRO A 63 14.21 2.55 0.81
N THR A 64 13.83 1.54 1.59
CA THR A 64 14.24 1.49 2.99
C THR A 64 15.76 1.54 3.01
N GLY A 65 16.32 2.65 3.48
CA GLY A 65 17.77 2.85 3.54
C GLY A 65 18.44 1.69 4.28
N ASN A 66 19.55 1.22 3.72
CA ASN A 66 20.54 0.41 4.44
C ASN A 66 21.23 1.25 5.51
#